data_AF-A0A3S2JFR3-F1
#
_entry.id   AF-A0A3S2JFR3-F1
#
_cell.length_a   1.000
_cell.length_b   1.000
_cell.length_c   1.000
_cell.angle_alpha   90.00
_cell.angle_beta   90.00
_cell.angle_gamma   90.00
#
_symmetry.space_group_name_H-M   'P 1'
#
loop_
_entity.id
_entity.type
_entity.pdbx_description
1 polymer ?
#
loop_
_entity_poly.entity_id
_entity_poly.type
_entity_poly.pdbx_seq_one_letter_code
_entity_poly.pdbx_strand_id
1 'polypeptide(L)'
;PYRGLPSPYIVAALNRTVRHPWLMRDRRCLREGLLGHRFLRLAGFDPDLRFGVDPKSMQAPRMSAHCWVCLDGRPVVSDSLPGMVEIYRHHADATKVRPA
;
A
#
# COMPACT_ATOMS: atom_id res chain seq x y z
N PRO A 1 -4.46 -13.69 -8.63
CA PRO A 1 -5.30 -14.11 -7.48
C PRO A 1 -6.65 -13.38 -7.28
N TYR A 2 -6.88 -12.18 -7.83
CA TYR A 2 -8.13 -11.41 -7.60
C TYR A 2 -9.08 -11.31 -8.80
N ARG A 3 -8.68 -11.84 -9.97
CA ARG A 3 -9.48 -11.77 -11.21
C ARG A 3 -10.74 -12.62 -11.05
N GLY A 4 -11.90 -12.04 -11.35
CA GLY A 4 -13.21 -12.71 -11.27
C GLY A 4 -13.93 -12.59 -9.91
N LEU A 5 -13.31 -11.96 -8.90
CA LEU A 5 -13.95 -11.75 -7.61
C LEU A 5 -14.94 -10.56 -7.65
N PRO A 6 -16.16 -10.69 -7.11
CA PRO A 6 -17.09 -9.58 -6.99
C PRO A 6 -16.54 -8.47 -6.08
N SER A 7 -16.72 -7.20 -6.45
CA SER A 7 -16.27 -6.07 -5.62
C SER A 7 -16.85 -6.06 -4.19
N PRO A 8 -18.11 -6.46 -3.92
CA PRO A 8 -18.61 -6.51 -2.54
C PRO A 8 -17.89 -7.52 -1.67
N TYR A 9 -17.45 -8.64 -2.25
CA TYR A 9 -16.66 -9.65 -1.54
C TYR A 9 -15.31 -9.08 -1.09
N ILE A 10 -14.64 -8.35 -1.99
CA ILE A 10 -13.35 -7.70 -1.70
C ILE A 10 -13.52 -6.66 -0.59
N VAL A 11 -14.57 -5.83 -0.67
CA VAL A 11 -14.87 -4.79 0.34
C VAL A 11 -15.21 -5.41 1.70
N ALA A 12 -16.02 -6.48 1.73
CA ALA A 12 -16.35 -7.17 2.98
C ALA A 12 -15.12 -7.81 3.64
N ALA A 13 -14.24 -8.43 2.84
CA ALA A 13 -12.98 -8.98 3.32
C ALA A 13 -12.08 -7.88 3.91
N LEU A 14 -11.95 -6.74 3.20
CA LEU A 14 -11.19 -5.59 3.67
C LEU A 14 -11.74 -5.06 5.00
N ASN A 15 -13.04 -4.81 5.10
CA ASN A 15 -13.69 -4.29 6.30
C ASN A 15 -13.50 -5.23 7.51
N ARG A 16 -13.55 -6.54 7.29
CA ARG A 16 -13.28 -7.55 8.32
C ARG A 16 -11.83 -7.49 8.78
N THR A 17 -10.88 -7.38 7.86
CA THR A 17 -9.45 -7.34 8.17
C THR A 17 -9.06 -6.08 8.94
N VAL A 18 -9.54 -4.91 8.52
CA VAL A 18 -9.18 -3.64 9.17
C VAL A 18 -9.86 -3.43 10.52
N ARG A 19 -11.00 -4.10 10.77
CA ARG A 19 -11.69 -4.07 12.08
C ARG A 19 -10.85 -4.67 13.21
N HIS A 20 -9.96 -5.61 12.90
CA HIS A 20 -9.08 -6.25 13.88
C HIS A 20 -7.62 -6.00 13.49
N PRO A 21 -6.95 -4.98 14.08
CA PRO A 21 -5.57 -4.64 13.75
C PRO A 21 -4.57 -5.81 13.91
N TRP A 22 -4.94 -6.81 14.72
CA TRP A 22 -4.23 -8.08 14.84
C TRP A 22 -4.13 -8.87 13.51
N LEU A 23 -5.16 -8.84 12.66
CA LEU A 23 -5.13 -9.46 11.33
C LEU A 23 -4.22 -8.72 10.33
N MET A 24 -3.78 -7.50 10.69
CA MET A 24 -2.76 -6.75 9.97
C MET A 24 -1.39 -6.78 10.66
N ARG A 25 -1.22 -7.57 11.73
CA ARG A 25 0.04 -7.66 12.50
C ARG A 25 1.22 -8.02 11.59
N ASP A 26 1.02 -8.92 10.66
CA ASP A 26 2.05 -9.39 9.71
C ASP A 26 2.10 -8.55 8.42
N ARG A 27 1.35 -7.45 8.35
CA ARG A 27 1.28 -6.53 7.20
C ARG A 27 1.85 -5.16 7.58
N ARG A 28 2.99 -5.16 8.26
CA ARG A 28 3.64 -3.96 8.80
C ARG A 28 3.86 -2.90 7.72
N CYS A 29 4.46 -3.25 6.58
CA CYS A 29 4.73 -2.32 5.48
C CYS A 29 3.45 -1.66 4.94
N LEU A 30 2.36 -2.43 4.78
CA LEU A 30 1.08 -1.89 4.33
C LEU A 30 0.51 -0.88 5.33
N ARG A 31 0.56 -1.20 6.64
CA ARG A 31 0.05 -0.30 7.68
C ARG A 31 0.87 0.99 7.76
N GLU A 32 2.20 0.87 7.78
CA GLU A 32 3.11 2.01 7.80
C GLU A 32 2.95 2.86 6.55
N GLY A 33 2.84 2.25 5.36
CA GLY A 33 2.66 2.98 4.12
C GLY A 33 1.33 3.73 4.03
N LEU A 34 0.21 3.11 4.44
CA LEU A 34 -1.10 3.77 4.44
C LEU A 34 -1.14 4.97 5.39
N LEU A 35 -0.63 4.81 6.62
CA LEU A 35 -0.59 5.88 7.61
C LEU A 35 0.41 6.97 7.22
N GLY A 36 1.61 6.57 6.78
CA GLY A 36 2.66 7.47 6.33
C GLY A 36 2.20 8.36 5.17
N HIS A 37 1.61 7.76 4.13
CA HIS A 37 1.02 8.51 3.02
C HIS A 37 -0.06 9.49 3.50
N ARG A 38 -0.99 9.05 4.36
CA ARG A 38 -2.06 9.91 4.87
C ARG A 38 -1.52 11.09 5.69
N PHE A 39 -0.60 10.87 6.61
CA PHE A 39 -0.08 11.94 7.47
C PHE A 39 0.86 12.88 6.73
N LEU A 40 1.66 12.40 5.77
CA LEU A 40 2.45 13.25 4.89
C LEU A 40 1.54 14.17 4.05
N ARG A 41 0.43 13.66 3.51
CA ARG A 41 -0.60 14.47 2.84
C ARG A 41 -1.19 15.54 3.76
N LEU A 42 -1.54 15.17 5.00
CA LEU A 42 -2.08 16.12 5.98
C LEU A 42 -1.06 17.20 6.35
N ALA A 43 0.24 16.89 6.29
CA ALA A 43 1.32 17.84 6.49
C ALA A 43 1.66 18.68 5.23
N GLY A 44 0.93 18.52 4.13
CA GLY A 44 1.10 19.32 2.91
C GLY A 44 2.14 18.79 1.92
N PHE A 45 2.68 17.58 2.14
CA PHE A 45 3.57 16.93 1.18
C PHE A 45 2.80 16.22 0.06
N ASP A 46 3.52 15.87 -1.01
CA ASP A 46 3.01 15.12 -2.16
C ASP A 46 3.60 13.69 -2.25
N PRO A 47 3.25 12.79 -1.31
CA PRO A 47 3.81 11.45 -1.25
C PRO A 47 3.24 10.51 -2.33
N ASP A 48 4.11 9.69 -2.93
CA ASP A 48 3.70 8.52 -3.70
C ASP A 48 3.62 7.30 -2.78
N LEU A 49 2.47 6.63 -2.72
CA LEU A 49 2.39 5.29 -2.12
C LEU A 49 2.59 4.23 -3.20
N ARG A 50 3.64 3.42 -3.07
CA ARG A 50 4.06 2.44 -4.08
C ARG A 50 3.87 1.02 -3.59
N PHE A 51 3.50 0.13 -4.51
CA PHE A 51 3.30 -1.29 -4.28
C PHE A 51 4.15 -2.08 -5.25
N GLY A 52 4.87 -3.08 -4.73
CA GLY A 52 5.68 -3.97 -5.53
C GLY A 52 5.51 -5.43 -5.11
N VAL A 53 5.92 -6.31 -6.02
CA VAL A 53 5.97 -7.76 -5.77
C VAL A 53 7.33 -8.29 -6.18
N ASP A 54 7.80 -9.32 -5.47
CA ASP A 54 8.97 -10.09 -5.92
C ASP A 54 8.50 -11.05 -7.02
N PRO A 55 8.96 -10.89 -8.28
CA PRO A 55 8.55 -11.78 -9.38
C PRO A 55 8.82 -13.25 -9.09
N LYS A 56 9.88 -13.57 -8.34
CA LYS A 56 10.24 -14.95 -7.97
C LYS A 56 9.20 -15.60 -7.07
N SER A 57 8.43 -14.80 -6.34
CA SER A 57 7.39 -15.28 -5.44
C SER A 57 6.03 -15.52 -6.12
N MET A 58 5.86 -15.15 -7.40
CA MET A 58 4.55 -15.23 -8.07
C MET A 58 4.01 -16.65 -8.24
N GLN A 59 4.91 -17.65 -8.33
CA GLN A 59 4.54 -19.07 -8.41
C GLN A 59 4.55 -19.76 -7.05
N ALA A 60 4.96 -19.07 -5.98
CA ALA A 60 4.99 -19.63 -4.64
C ALA A 60 3.58 -19.67 -4.02
N PRO A 61 3.32 -20.56 -3.04
CA PRO A 61 2.05 -20.58 -2.30
C PRO A 61 1.70 -19.26 -1.62
N ARG A 62 2.71 -18.43 -1.32
CA ARG A 62 2.57 -17.08 -0.79
C ARG A 62 3.40 -16.10 -1.60
N MET A 63 2.71 -15.15 -2.24
CA MET A 63 3.32 -14.04 -2.95
C MET A 63 3.93 -13.04 -1.96
N SER A 64 5.18 -12.65 -2.20
CA SER A 64 5.87 -11.59 -1.47
C SER A 64 5.52 -10.25 -2.10
N ALA A 65 4.73 -9.46 -1.37
CA ALA A 65 4.32 -8.12 -1.75
C ALA A 65 4.80 -7.12 -0.72
N HIS A 66 5.19 -5.94 -1.18
CA HIS A 66 5.72 -4.88 -0.32
C HIS A 66 5.11 -3.54 -0.71
N CYS A 67 5.08 -2.62 0.25
CA CYS A 67 4.62 -1.26 0.03
C CYS A 67 5.56 -0.29 0.75
N TRP A 68 5.79 0.86 0.13
CA TRP A 68 6.64 1.93 0.63
C TRP A 68 6.11 3.29 0.18
N VAL A 69 6.49 4.36 0.87
CA VAL A 69 6.11 5.73 0.51
C VAL A 69 7.34 6.50 0.06
N CYS A 70 7.22 7.22 -1.06
CA CYS A 70 8.26 8.10 -1.56
C CYS A 70 7.87 9.58 -1.47
N LEU A 71 8.86 10.44 -1.24
CA LEU A 71 8.82 11.88 -1.53
C LEU A 71 9.89 12.17 -2.58
N ASP A 72 9.55 12.90 -3.64
CA ASP A 72 10.47 13.21 -4.75
C ASP A 72 11.20 11.96 -5.28
N GLY A 73 10.47 10.85 -5.37
CA GLY A 73 10.98 9.54 -5.81
C GLY A 73 11.84 8.79 -4.77
N ARG A 74 12.15 9.37 -3.62
CA ARG A 74 12.97 8.74 -2.56
C ARG A 74 12.12 8.10 -1.47
N PRO A 75 12.37 6.84 -1.08
CA PRO A 75 11.66 6.21 0.02
C PRO A 75 11.85 6.97 1.34
N VAL A 76 10.74 7.25 2.03
CA VAL A 76 10.70 7.91 3.34
C VAL A 76 9.93 7.12 4.40
N VAL A 77 9.10 6.15 3.98
CA VAL A 77 8.44 5.18 4.88
C VAL A 77 8.60 3.79 4.31
N SER A 78 9.26 2.93 5.09
CA SER A 78 9.79 1.63 4.66
C SER A 78 10.79 1.76 3.49
N ASP A 79 11.76 0.86 3.43
CA ASP A 79 12.68 0.82 2.31
C ASP A 79 12.02 0.19 1.08
N SER A 80 12.46 0.58 -0.11
CA SER A 80 12.22 -0.24 -1.30
C SER A 80 13.12 -1.48 -1.20
N LEU A 81 12.53 -2.67 -1.32
CA LEU A 81 13.30 -3.91 -1.23
C LEU A 81 13.93 -4.26 -2.60
N PRO A 82 15.19 -4.72 -2.63
CA PRO A 82 15.85 -5.12 -3.87
C PRO A 82 15.07 -6.19 -4.64
N GLY A 83 14.99 -6.03 -5.96
CA GLY A 83 14.33 -7.01 -6.84
C GLY A 83 12.80 -6.95 -6.87
N MET A 84 12.18 -6.03 -6.13
CA MET A 84 10.74 -5.76 -6.24
C MET A 84 10.42 -5.09 -7.57
N VAL A 85 9.39 -5.58 -8.26
CA VAL A 85 8.80 -4.91 -9.42
C VAL A 85 7.60 -4.10 -8.95
N GLU A 86 7.61 -2.78 -9.19
CA GLU A 86 6.48 -1.90 -8.92
C GLU A 86 5.30 -2.27 -9.83
N ILE A 87 4.15 -2.55 -9.23
CA ILE A 87 2.93 -2.95 -9.95
C ILE A 87 1.81 -1.91 -9.85
N TYR A 88 1.90 -1.01 -8.88
CA TYR A 88 0.94 0.06 -8.69
C TYR A 88 1.55 1.23 -7.92
N ARG A 89 1.18 2.44 -8.34
CA ARG A 89 1.53 3.69 -7.68
C ARG A 89 0.25 4.49 -7.45
N HIS A 90 0.02 4.86 -6.19
CA HIS A 90 -1.03 5.77 -5.79
C HIS A 90 -0.40 7.15 -5.60
N HIS A 91 -0.71 8.05 -6.53
CA HIS A 91 -0.27 9.43 -6.46
C HIS A 91 -1.13 10.21 -5.47
N ALA A 92 -0.46 11.16 -4.84
CA ALA A 92 -1.09 12.25 -4.14
C ALA A 92 -1.75 13.19 -5.16
N ASP A 93 -2.98 12.88 -5.59
CA ASP A 93 -3.68 13.70 -6.57
C ASP A 93 -3.93 15.11 -5.99
N ALA A 94 -3.51 16.16 -6.70
CA ALA A 94 -3.60 17.56 -6.24
C ALA A 94 -5.06 17.99 -6.01
N THR A 95 -6.02 17.28 -6.58
CA THR A 95 -7.42 17.73 -6.71
C THR A 95 -8.32 17.40 -5.51
N LYS A 96 -7.82 16.74 -4.44
CA LYS A 96 -8.66 16.39 -3.27
C LYS A 96 -7.94 16.57 -1.93
N VAL A 97 -7.58 17.81 -1.59
CA VAL A 97 -7.62 18.23 -0.19
C VAL A 97 -8.90 19.05 -0.04
N ARG A 98 -10.02 18.41 0.33
CA ARG A 98 -11.16 19.17 0.84
C ARG A 98 -10.70 19.80 2.16
N PRO A 99 -10.80 21.14 2.32
CA PRO A 99 -10.58 21.75 3.62
C PRO A 99 -11.58 21.15 4.62
N ALA A 100 -11.11 20.98 5.85
CA ALA A 100 -11.88 20.47 6.98
C ALA A 100 -13.05 21.40 7.33
#